data_AF-A0A2E6XEZ0-F1
#
_entry.id   AF-A0A2E6XEZ0-F1
#
_cell.length_a   1.000
_cell.length_b   1.000
_cell.length_c   1.000
_cell.angle_alpha   90.00
_cell.angle_beta   90.00
_cell.angle_gamma   90.00
#
_symmetry.space_group_name_H-M   'P 1'
#
loop_
_entity.id
_entity.type
_entity.pdbx_description
1 polymer ?
#
loop_
_entity_poly.entity_id
_entity_poly.type
_entity_poly.pdbx_seq_one_letter_code
_entity_poly.pdbx_strand_id
1 'polypeptide(L)'
;MITGKQVLSPGQRSLLTEVINRIVPANDKMPAAGDLGIAAFIEGVAAEKPALTRLLNEGLTKIAVAAGQQSPGGFAQLSDATKDELLRGIEASDPVFFDQLVLQTYNGYYTNPDVFAAIGYTVPKLAPPGSQPELLDTSLLDEQRKRAPFWKKV
;
A
#
# COMPACT_ATOMS: atom_id res chain seq x y z
N MET A 1 15.73 -13.56 4.37
CA MET A 1 14.86 -12.54 5.00
C MET A 1 15.62 -11.23 4.99
N ILE A 2 15.19 -10.24 4.21
CA ILE A 2 15.74 -8.88 4.34
C ILE A 2 15.07 -8.31 5.59
N THR A 3 15.80 -8.25 6.69
CA THR A 3 15.31 -7.58 7.90
C THR A 3 15.34 -6.08 7.62
N GLY A 4 14.22 -5.55 7.10
CA GLY A 4 14.02 -4.12 6.99
C GLY A 4 14.18 -3.44 8.35
N LYS A 5 14.60 -2.17 8.35
CA LYS A 5 14.74 -1.38 9.57
C LYS A 5 13.38 -1.34 10.29
N GLN A 6 13.34 -1.89 11.50
CA GLN A 6 12.14 -1.87 12.34
C GLN A 6 11.95 -0.46 12.90
N VAL A 7 10.86 0.20 12.50
CA VAL A 7 10.52 1.57 12.90
C VAL A 7 9.21 1.67 13.66
N LEU A 8 8.48 0.55 13.75
CA LEU A 8 7.29 0.38 14.59
C LEU A 8 7.61 -0.59 15.73
N SER A 9 6.96 -0.37 16.87
CA SER A 9 6.97 -1.33 17.99
C SER A 9 6.17 -2.60 17.65
N PRO A 10 6.39 -3.73 18.35
CA PRO A 10 5.59 -4.94 18.15
C PRO A 10 4.09 -4.70 18.28
N GLY A 11 3.66 -3.90 19.26
CA GLY A 11 2.26 -3.55 19.46
C GLY A 11 1.68 -2.72 18.29
N GLN A 12 2.46 -1.78 17.75
CA GLN A 12 2.04 -1.01 16.57
C GLN A 12 1.94 -1.88 15.32
N ARG A 13 2.80 -2.90 15.15
CA ARG A 13 2.68 -3.84 14.02
C ARG A 13 1.41 -4.67 14.11
N SER A 14 1.11 -5.23 15.29
CA SER A 14 -0.13 -5.97 15.51
C SER A 14 -1.36 -5.09 15.30
N LEU A 15 -1.33 -3.85 15.81
CA LEU A 15 -2.39 -2.88 15.58
C LEU A 15 -2.55 -2.55 14.09
N LEU A 16 -1.45 -2.31 13.38
CA LEU A 16 -1.47 -2.01 11.96
C LEU A 16 -2.11 -3.14 11.16
N THR A 17 -1.77 -4.39 11.45
CA THR A 17 -2.40 -5.58 10.84
C THR A 17 -3.92 -5.57 11.00
N GLU A 18 -4.42 -5.34 12.21
CA GLU A 18 -5.86 -5.28 12.49
C GLU A 18 -6.54 -4.08 11.80
N VAL A 19 -5.88 -2.94 11.76
CA VAL A 19 -6.41 -1.72 11.14
C VAL A 19 -6.53 -1.90 9.62
N ILE A 20 -5.51 -2.43 8.95
CA ILE A 20 -5.56 -2.61 7.49
C ILE A 20 -6.53 -3.73 7.08
N ASN A 21 -6.85 -4.68 7.97
CA ASN A 21 -7.97 -5.62 7.79
C ASN A 21 -9.35 -4.92 7.76
N ARG A 22 -9.47 -3.70 8.30
CA ARG A 22 -10.69 -2.89 8.16
C ARG A 22 -10.70 -2.00 6.92
N ILE A 23 -9.52 -1.64 6.39
CA ILE A 23 -9.40 -0.88 5.13
C ILE A 23 -9.66 -1.80 3.94
N VAL A 24 -9.01 -2.97 3.91
CA VAL A 24 -9.22 -4.01 2.90
C VAL A 24 -9.57 -5.32 3.62
N PRO A 25 -10.87 -5.56 3.89
CA PRO A 25 -11.33 -6.77 4.57
C PRO A 25 -11.31 -7.99 3.64
N ALA A 26 -11.30 -9.17 4.24
CA ALA A 26 -11.49 -10.42 3.50
C ALA A 26 -12.91 -10.52 2.92
N ASN A 27 -13.04 -11.26 1.83
CA ASN A 27 -14.30 -11.74 1.30
C ASN A 27 -14.13 -13.17 0.77
N ASP A 28 -15.14 -13.72 0.11
CA ASP A 28 -15.14 -15.11 -0.38
C ASP A 28 -13.93 -15.50 -1.24
N LYS A 29 -13.30 -14.54 -1.93
CA LYS A 29 -12.21 -14.80 -2.88
C LYS A 29 -10.90 -14.12 -2.51
N MET A 30 -10.96 -13.08 -1.67
CA MET A 30 -9.86 -12.16 -1.43
C MET A 30 -9.49 -12.19 0.05
N PRO A 31 -8.21 -12.39 0.41
CA PRO A 31 -7.75 -12.32 1.80
C PRO A 31 -7.79 -10.87 2.32
N ALA A 32 -7.83 -10.69 3.63
CA ALA A 32 -7.68 -9.35 4.21
C ALA A 32 -6.22 -8.87 4.09
N ALA A 33 -5.99 -7.55 4.07
CA ALA A 33 -4.64 -7.03 3.85
C ALA A 33 -3.63 -7.40 4.96
N GLY A 34 -4.08 -7.42 6.22
CA GLY A 34 -3.27 -7.82 7.36
C GLY A 34 -2.83 -9.27 7.29
N ASP A 35 -3.69 -10.15 6.77
CA ASP A 35 -3.42 -11.58 6.67
C ASP A 35 -2.33 -11.91 5.64
N LEU A 36 -2.09 -10.98 4.69
CA LEU A 36 -1.03 -11.05 3.68
C LEU A 36 0.32 -10.49 4.14
N GLY A 37 0.44 -10.10 5.41
CA GLY A 37 1.67 -9.50 5.94
C GLY A 37 1.96 -8.09 5.40
N ILE A 38 0.95 -7.39 4.87
CA ILE A 38 1.12 -6.04 4.29
C ILE A 38 1.61 -5.02 5.33
N ALA A 39 1.36 -5.24 6.62
CA ALA A 39 1.93 -4.40 7.68
C ALA A 39 3.48 -4.31 7.61
N ALA A 40 4.16 -5.41 7.25
CA ALA A 40 5.62 -5.42 7.10
C ALA A 40 6.08 -4.64 5.85
N PHE A 41 5.31 -4.70 4.76
CA PHE A 41 5.55 -3.88 3.58
C PHE A 41 5.42 -2.39 3.91
N ILE A 42 4.35 -1.99 4.60
CA ILE A 42 4.13 -0.59 5.01
C ILE A 42 5.26 -0.10 5.92
N GLU A 43 5.69 -0.91 6.90
CA GLU A 43 6.82 -0.57 7.77
C GLU A 43 8.12 -0.39 6.96
N GLY A 44 8.36 -1.25 5.97
CA GLY A 44 9.50 -1.12 5.05
C GLY A 44 9.51 0.21 4.28
N VAL A 45 8.38 0.57 3.66
CA VAL A 45 8.24 1.86 2.95
C VAL A 45 8.41 3.05 3.90
N ALA A 46 7.87 2.95 5.11
CA ALA A 46 7.99 3.99 6.12
C ALA A 46 9.45 4.19 6.56
N ALA A 47 10.19 3.10 6.73
CA ALA A 47 11.57 3.13 7.22
C ALA A 47 12.54 3.89 6.29
N GLU A 48 12.21 4.00 5.00
CA GLU A 48 12.98 4.77 4.01
C GLU A 48 12.65 6.28 4.03
N LYS A 49 11.55 6.67 4.67
CA LYS A 49 11.00 8.03 4.63
C LYS A 49 10.77 8.56 6.05
N PRO A 50 11.67 9.37 6.63
CA PRO A 50 11.54 9.85 8.01
C PRO A 50 10.20 10.52 8.33
N ALA A 51 9.66 11.30 7.38
CA ALA A 51 8.35 11.93 7.52
C ALA A 51 7.21 10.90 7.64
N LEU A 52 7.23 9.84 6.83
CA LEU A 52 6.23 8.77 6.88
C LEU A 52 6.38 7.91 8.14
N THR A 53 7.62 7.61 8.55
CA THR A 53 7.89 6.93 9.84
C THR A 53 7.24 7.69 11.00
N ARG A 54 7.44 9.01 11.07
CA ARG A 54 6.87 9.86 12.12
C ARG A 54 5.34 9.86 12.05
N LEU A 55 4.79 10.08 10.86
CA LEU A 55 3.36 10.13 10.61
C LEU A 55 2.64 8.84 11.04
N LEU A 56 3.20 7.68 10.68
CA LEU A 56 2.61 6.39 11.07
C LEU A 56 2.71 6.12 12.56
N ASN A 57 3.84 6.45 13.20
CA ASN A 57 3.97 6.29 14.65
C ASN A 57 2.94 7.14 15.40
N GLU A 58 2.79 8.42 15.01
CA GLU A 58 1.82 9.34 15.62
C GLU A 58 0.38 8.86 15.42
N GLY A 59 0.00 8.50 14.20
CA GLY A 59 -1.36 8.04 13.90
C GLY A 59 -1.71 6.69 14.54
N LEU A 60 -0.79 5.72 14.56
CA LEU A 60 -1.01 4.43 15.24
C LEU A 60 -1.13 4.61 16.77
N THR A 61 -0.38 5.53 17.36
CA THR A 61 -0.56 5.89 18.77
C THR A 61 -1.94 6.48 19.04
N LYS A 62 -2.46 7.35 18.16
CA LYS A 62 -3.81 7.91 18.31
C LYS A 62 -4.89 6.83 18.25
N ILE A 63 -4.79 5.88 17.31
CA ILE A 63 -5.70 4.73 17.23
C ILE A 63 -5.62 3.90 18.53
N ALA A 64 -4.41 3.59 19.00
CA ALA A 64 -4.22 2.80 20.21
C ALA A 64 -4.84 3.46 21.45
N VAL A 65 -4.65 4.78 21.61
CA VAL A 65 -5.23 5.56 22.72
C VAL A 65 -6.76 5.60 22.63
N ALA A 66 -7.31 5.93 21.45
CA ALA A 66 -8.76 5.98 21.24
C ALA A 66 -9.41 4.61 21.53
N ALA A 67 -8.77 3.52 21.10
CA ALA A 67 -9.29 2.19 21.34
C ALA A 67 -9.19 1.78 22.82
N GLY A 68 -8.09 2.13 23.49
CA GLY A 68 -7.88 1.89 24.91
C GLY A 68 -8.87 2.63 25.82
N GLN A 69 -9.43 3.75 25.37
CA GLN A 69 -10.50 4.46 26.06
C GLN A 69 -11.85 3.73 25.98
N GLN A 70 -12.07 2.91 24.94
CA GLN A 70 -13.31 2.18 24.74
C GLN A 70 -13.26 0.74 25.28
N SER A 71 -12.08 0.11 25.29
CA SER A 71 -11.90 -1.25 25.81
C SER A 71 -10.52 -1.43 26.46
N PRO A 72 -10.42 -2.06 27.65
CA PRO A 72 -9.13 -2.44 28.24
C PRO A 72 -8.27 -3.34 27.35
N GLY A 73 -8.90 -4.11 26.46
CA GLY A 73 -8.21 -4.96 25.48
C GLY A 73 -7.76 -4.23 24.22
N GLY A 74 -7.99 -2.91 24.13
CA GLY A 74 -7.64 -2.09 22.99
C GLY A 74 -8.40 -2.47 21.71
N PHE A 75 -7.82 -2.09 20.56
CA PHE A 75 -8.49 -2.18 19.26
C PHE A 75 -8.95 -3.60 18.91
N ALA A 76 -8.15 -4.62 19.24
CA ALA A 76 -8.44 -6.02 18.90
C ALA A 76 -9.73 -6.55 19.53
N GLN A 77 -10.12 -6.04 20.71
CA GLN A 77 -11.34 -6.48 21.42
C GLN A 77 -12.58 -5.64 21.11
N LEU A 78 -12.46 -4.62 20.25
CA LEU A 78 -13.62 -3.86 19.80
C LEU A 78 -14.45 -4.67 18.81
N SER A 79 -15.76 -4.44 18.80
CA SER A 79 -16.62 -4.96 17.73
C SER A 79 -16.22 -4.32 16.38
N ASP A 80 -16.45 -5.02 15.28
CA ASP A 80 -16.15 -4.51 13.94
C ASP A 80 -16.81 -3.15 13.65
N ALA A 81 -18.07 -2.98 14.05
CA ALA A 81 -18.78 -1.70 13.91
C ALA A 81 -18.08 -0.57 14.68
N THR A 82 -17.60 -0.87 15.89
CA THR A 82 -16.86 0.09 16.73
C THR A 82 -15.47 0.39 16.17
N LYS A 83 -14.78 -0.63 15.62
CA LYS A 83 -13.50 -0.42 14.90
C LYS A 83 -13.72 0.55 13.74
N ASP A 84 -14.75 0.35 12.93
CA ASP A 84 -15.03 1.18 11.77
C ASP A 84 -15.44 2.62 12.15
N GLU A 85 -16.21 2.80 13.22
CA GLU A 85 -16.56 4.12 13.74
C GLU A 85 -15.33 4.88 14.27
N LEU A 86 -14.49 4.19 15.04
CA LEU A 86 -13.23 4.76 15.53
C LEU A 86 -12.33 5.19 14.37
N LEU A 87 -12.17 4.34 13.36
CA LEU A 87 -11.33 4.65 12.20
C LEU A 87 -11.88 5.82 11.38
N ARG A 88 -13.21 5.94 11.22
CA ARG A 88 -13.82 7.15 10.63
C ARG A 88 -13.55 8.41 11.44
N GLY A 89 -13.52 8.30 12.77
CA GLY A 89 -13.12 9.40 13.65
C GLY A 89 -11.67 9.84 13.41
N ILE A 90 -10.76 8.88 13.26
CA ILE A 90 -9.35 9.14 12.96
C ILE A 90 -9.16 9.70 11.55
N GLU A 91 -9.90 9.20 10.56
CA GLU A 91 -9.91 9.74 9.19
C GLU A 91 -10.32 11.22 9.17
N ALA A 92 -11.34 11.60 9.95
CA ALA A 92 -11.78 12.97 10.05
C ALA A 92 -10.80 13.88 10.82
N SER A 93 -10.16 13.38 11.90
CA SER A 93 -9.25 14.17 12.72
C SER A 93 -7.83 14.28 12.15
N ASP A 94 -7.39 13.26 11.41
CA ASP A 94 -6.04 13.07 10.94
C ASP A 94 -5.99 12.61 9.47
N PRO A 95 -6.59 13.40 8.54
CA PRO A 95 -6.78 12.97 7.15
C PRO A 95 -5.45 12.66 6.45
N VAL A 96 -4.40 13.44 6.68
CA VAL A 96 -3.08 13.21 6.06
C VAL A 96 -2.48 11.85 6.46
N PHE A 97 -2.64 11.45 7.72
CA PHE A 97 -2.19 10.13 8.18
C PHE A 97 -3.04 9.03 7.55
N PHE A 98 -4.36 9.19 7.58
CA PHE A 98 -5.28 8.18 7.08
C PHE A 98 -5.13 7.98 5.56
N ASP A 99 -4.98 9.06 4.79
CA ASP A 99 -4.68 9.02 3.35
C ASP A 99 -3.40 8.24 3.06
N GLN A 100 -2.33 8.46 3.83
CA GLN A 100 -1.09 7.71 3.66
C GLN A 100 -1.25 6.24 4.06
N LEU A 101 -1.99 5.96 5.13
CA LEU A 101 -2.28 4.59 5.55
C LEU A 101 -3.06 3.81 4.47
N VAL A 102 -4.10 4.42 3.91
CA VAL A 102 -4.88 3.86 2.80
C VAL A 102 -3.98 3.65 1.58
N LEU A 103 -3.24 4.68 1.15
CA LEU A 103 -2.35 4.60 0.00
C LEU A 103 -1.34 3.43 0.13
N GLN A 104 -0.67 3.29 1.28
CA GLN A 104 0.31 2.22 1.45
C GLN A 104 -0.37 0.84 1.58
N THR A 105 -1.58 0.78 2.14
CA THR A 105 -2.37 -0.46 2.17
C THR A 105 -2.71 -0.94 0.77
N TYR A 106 -3.21 -0.04 -0.09
CA TYR A 106 -3.51 -0.37 -1.49
C TYR A 106 -2.26 -0.72 -2.28
N ASN A 107 -1.16 0.02 -2.11
CA ASN A 107 0.12 -0.28 -2.77
C ASN A 107 0.61 -1.67 -2.38
N GLY A 108 0.58 -2.04 -1.11
CA GLY A 108 1.00 -3.37 -0.67
C GLY A 108 0.06 -4.46 -1.14
N TYR A 109 -1.26 -4.24 -1.06
CA TYR A 109 -2.27 -5.23 -1.39
C TYR A 109 -2.30 -5.56 -2.89
N TYR A 110 -2.44 -4.55 -3.74
CA TYR A 110 -2.54 -4.73 -5.19
C TYR A 110 -1.19 -4.90 -5.90
N THR A 111 -0.10 -5.06 -5.14
CA THR A 111 1.18 -5.56 -5.69
C THR A 111 1.57 -6.92 -5.10
N ASN A 112 0.72 -7.51 -4.26
CA ASN A 112 0.97 -8.80 -3.65
C ASN A 112 0.71 -9.95 -4.67
N PRO A 113 1.64 -10.91 -4.83
CA PRO A 113 1.46 -12.04 -5.73
C PRO A 113 0.23 -12.91 -5.46
N ASP A 114 -0.17 -13.07 -4.19
CA ASP A 114 -1.35 -13.85 -3.81
C ASP A 114 -2.64 -13.14 -4.27
N VAL A 115 -2.65 -11.81 -4.21
CA VAL A 115 -3.74 -10.97 -4.75
C VAL A 115 -3.78 -11.07 -6.27
N PHE A 116 -2.63 -11.03 -6.95
CA PHE A 116 -2.57 -11.25 -8.40
C PHE A 116 -3.14 -12.62 -8.80
N ALA A 117 -2.77 -13.68 -8.08
CA ALA A 117 -3.31 -15.01 -8.31
C ALA A 117 -4.84 -15.04 -8.10
N ALA A 118 -5.34 -14.42 -7.02
CA ALA A 118 -6.76 -14.38 -6.71
C ALA A 118 -7.61 -13.66 -7.78
N ILE A 119 -7.06 -12.62 -8.42
CA ILE A 119 -7.75 -11.88 -9.50
C ILE A 119 -7.46 -12.41 -10.91
N GLY A 120 -6.68 -13.49 -11.05
CA GLY A 120 -6.29 -14.04 -12.34
C GLY A 120 -5.33 -13.14 -13.13
N TYR A 121 -4.61 -12.23 -12.45
CA TYR A 121 -3.61 -11.38 -13.07
C TYR A 121 -2.28 -12.11 -13.21
N THR A 122 -1.77 -12.18 -14.43
CA THR A 122 -0.42 -12.70 -14.71
C THR A 122 0.49 -11.52 -14.98
N VAL A 123 1.58 -11.41 -14.23
CA VAL A 123 2.61 -10.40 -14.51
C VAL A 123 3.19 -10.66 -15.91
N PRO A 124 3.09 -9.71 -16.85
CA PRO A 124 3.63 -9.89 -18.18
C PRO A 124 5.13 -10.18 -18.14
N LYS A 125 5.58 -11.14 -18.94
CA LYS A 125 7.00 -11.41 -19.09
C LYS A 125 7.66 -10.17 -19.72
N LEU A 126 8.76 -9.72 -19.12
CA LEU A 126 9.58 -8.66 -19.73
C LEU A 126 9.99 -9.09 -21.14
N ALA A 127 9.88 -8.17 -22.08
CA ALA A 127 10.37 -8.39 -23.43
C ALA A 127 11.90 -8.65 -23.37
N PRO A 128 12.42 -9.60 -24.15
CA PRO A 128 13.86 -9.80 -24.27
C PRO A 128 14.61 -8.50 -24.57
N PRO A 129 15.84 -8.32 -24.06
CA PRO A 129 16.68 -7.18 -24.46
C PRO A 129 16.79 -7.09 -25.99
N GLY A 130 16.51 -5.91 -26.55
CA GLY A 130 16.49 -5.68 -28.00
C GLY A 130 15.16 -5.95 -28.69
N SER A 131 14.13 -6.42 -27.97
CA SER A 131 12.77 -6.46 -28.50
C SER A 131 12.26 -5.07 -28.85
N GLN A 132 11.64 -4.93 -30.02
CA GLN A 132 10.90 -3.72 -30.38
C GLN A 132 9.44 -3.89 -29.96
N PRO A 133 8.81 -2.86 -29.37
CA PRO A 133 7.39 -2.91 -29.08
C PRO A 133 6.62 -3.10 -30.38
N GLU A 134 5.61 -3.95 -30.36
CA GLU A 134 4.64 -4.01 -31.45
C GLU A 134 3.88 -2.68 -31.48
N LEU A 135 4.10 -1.91 -32.55
CA LEU A 135 3.40 -0.65 -32.75
C LEU A 135 2.05 -0.95 -33.40
N LEU A 136 0.97 -0.53 -32.74
CA LEU A 136 -0.41 -0.72 -33.23
C LEU A 136 -0.62 -0.16 -34.64
N ASP A 137 0.02 0.97 -34.97
CA ASP A 137 0.02 1.56 -36.31
C ASP A 137 1.36 2.26 -36.57
N THR A 138 2.15 1.69 -37.47
CA THR A 138 3.47 2.22 -37.82
C THR A 138 3.41 3.46 -38.70
N SER A 139 2.28 3.72 -39.37
CA SER A 139 2.11 4.91 -40.24
C SER A 139 2.14 6.21 -39.44
N LEU A 140 1.80 6.16 -38.14
CA LEU A 140 1.92 7.29 -37.22
C LEU A 140 3.37 7.80 -37.07
N LEU A 141 4.36 6.98 -37.43
CA LEU A 141 5.77 7.36 -37.40
C LEU A 141 6.27 7.99 -38.71
N ASP A 142 5.47 7.97 -39.78
CA ASP A 142 5.94 8.38 -41.12
C ASP A 142 6.38 9.85 -41.14
N GLU A 143 5.61 10.74 -40.51
CA GLU A 143 5.96 12.16 -40.41
C GLU A 143 7.21 12.40 -39.57
N GLN A 144 7.45 11.60 -38.53
CA GLN A 144 8.69 11.69 -37.74
C GLN A 144 9.89 11.19 -38.53
N ARG A 145 9.74 10.13 -39.33
CA ARG A 145 10.82 9.58 -40.18
C ARG A 145 11.24 10.54 -41.29
N LYS A 146 10.33 11.39 -41.78
CA LYS A 146 10.60 12.42 -42.81
C LYS A 146 11.35 13.65 -42.28
N ARG A 147 11.39 13.87 -40.96
CA ARG A 147 12.05 15.04 -40.39
C ARG A 147 13.57 14.94 -40.54
N ALA A 148 14.19 16.02 -41.02
CA ALA A 148 15.65 16.11 -41.07
C ALA A 148 16.25 15.95 -39.66
N PRO A 149 17.39 15.24 -39.51
CA PRO A 149 18.08 15.14 -38.23
C PRO A 149 18.40 16.52 -37.66
N PHE A 150 17.74 16.93 -36.58
CA PHE A 150 17.99 18.22 -35.94
C PHE A 150 19.15 18.17 -34.92
N TRP A 151 19.41 16.98 -34.38
CA TRP A 151 20.43 16.61 -33.39
C TRP A 151 21.81 16.19 -33.95
N LYS A 152 21.98 16.08 -35.27
CA LYS A 152 23.27 15.78 -35.92
C LYS A 152 23.93 17.02 -36.54
N LYS A 153 23.78 18.19 -35.90
CA LYS A 153 24.55 19.38 -36.28
C LYS A 153 25.83 19.42 -35.44
N VAL A 154 26.91 18.86 -35.99
CA VAL A 154 28.29 19.23 -35.67
C VAL A 154 28.96 19.60 -36.98
#